data_AF-A0A7G2K073-F1
#
_entry.id   AF-A0A7G2K073-F1
#
_cell.length_a   1.000
_cell.length_b   1.000
_cell.length_c   1.000
_cell.angle_alpha   90.00
_cell.angle_beta   90.00
_cell.angle_gamma   90.00
#
_symmetry.space_group_name_H-M   'P 1'
#
loop_
_entity.id
_entity.type
_entity.pdbx_description
1 polymer ?
#
loop_
_entity_poly.entity_id
_entity_poly.type
_entity_poly.pdbx_seq_one_letter_code
_entity_poly.pdbx_strand_id
1 'polypeptide(L)'
;LTLNADIQNNNLVLKTDINVHNQGRIVSDIHLNDLAKNRQLGGSLAIERLSLSIANQLLTQGESVNGEVVSKLRFGGNLEKPLLNGDFNIRNIRTKLKSMPVNITDGDIVLRFNDNRSTLQGKIETVDSHLNLTGRANWANIEHWTTELNAQAN
;
A
#
# COMPACT_ATOMS: atom_id res chain seq x y z
N LEU A 1 -12.83 -2.37 -16.59
CA LEU A 1 -12.86 -2.01 -15.16
C LEU A 1 -14.11 -2.63 -14.57
N THR A 2 -13.97 -3.48 -13.56
CA THR A 2 -15.11 -4.02 -12.82
C THR A 2 -14.96 -3.66 -11.35
N LEU A 3 -15.95 -2.97 -10.81
CA LEU A 3 -16.05 -2.64 -9.39
C LEU A 3 -17.46 -3.00 -8.94
N ASN A 4 -17.57 -4.00 -8.09
CA ASN A 4 -18.83 -4.50 -7.57
C ASN A 4 -18.83 -4.33 -6.06
N ALA A 5 -19.73 -3.52 -5.54
CA ALA A 5 -20.03 -3.40 -4.13
C ALA A 5 -21.46 -3.90 -3.91
N ASP A 6 -21.64 -4.86 -3.03
CA ASP A 6 -22.95 -5.42 -2.70
C ASP A 6 -23.15 -5.41 -1.19
N ILE A 7 -24.30 -4.90 -0.74
CA ILE A 7 -24.70 -4.90 0.67
C ILE A 7 -26.00 -5.69 0.77
N GLN A 8 -25.92 -6.87 1.36
CA GLN A 8 -27.07 -7.74 1.54
C GLN A 8 -26.98 -8.45 2.88
N ASN A 9 -28.12 -8.58 3.56
CA ASN A 9 -28.24 -9.35 4.80
C ASN A 9 -27.18 -8.98 5.85
N ASN A 10 -26.96 -7.68 6.07
CA ASN A 10 -25.98 -7.14 7.04
C ASN A 10 -24.51 -7.46 6.69
N ASN A 11 -24.20 -7.82 5.44
CA ASN A 11 -22.84 -8.07 4.96
C ASN A 11 -22.53 -7.13 3.79
N LEU A 12 -21.28 -6.71 3.68
CA LEU A 12 -20.74 -5.96 2.54
C LEU A 12 -19.69 -6.82 1.85
N VAL A 13 -19.79 -6.93 0.53
CA VAL A 13 -18.77 -7.54 -0.32
C VAL A 13 -18.29 -6.50 -1.34
N LEU A 14 -16.98 -6.30 -1.41
CA LEU A 14 -16.31 -5.43 -2.36
C LEU A 14 -15.38 -6.26 -3.24
N LYS A 15 -15.77 -6.43 -4.50
CA LYS A 15 -14.96 -7.10 -5.53
C LYS A 15 -14.49 -6.09 -6.55
N THR A 16 -13.18 -6.07 -6.75
CA THR A 16 -12.52 -5.15 -7.67
C THR A 16 -11.67 -5.96 -8.65
N ASP A 17 -11.78 -5.64 -9.93
CA ASP A 17 -10.87 -6.08 -10.98
C ASP A 17 -10.62 -4.91 -11.93
N ILE A 18 -9.58 -4.14 -11.62
CA ILE A 18 -9.14 -2.99 -12.40
C ILE A 18 -7.94 -3.40 -13.22
N ASN A 19 -8.12 -3.53 -14.52
CA ASN A 19 -7.02 -3.49 -15.47
C ASN A 19 -6.78 -2.03 -15.84
N VAL A 20 -5.64 -1.50 -15.44
CA VAL A 20 -5.22 -0.14 -15.76
C VAL A 20 -4.43 -0.23 -17.05
N HIS A 21 -4.91 0.39 -18.13
CA HIS A 21 -4.37 0.37 -19.50
C HIS A 21 -2.85 0.10 -19.62
N ASN A 22 -2.43 -1.17 -19.63
CA ASN A 22 -1.03 -1.63 -19.63
C ASN A 22 -0.15 -1.14 -18.46
N GLN A 23 -0.72 -0.50 -17.46
CA GLN A 23 -0.06 0.00 -16.26
C GLN A 23 -0.25 -0.93 -15.06
N GLY A 24 -0.83 -2.12 -15.24
CA GLY A 24 -0.98 -3.13 -14.18
C GLY A 24 -2.43 -3.46 -13.86
N ARG A 25 -2.61 -4.35 -12.89
CA ARG A 25 -3.93 -4.83 -12.46
C ARG A 25 -4.09 -4.79 -10.94
N ILE A 26 -5.27 -4.41 -10.48
CA ILE A 26 -5.65 -4.44 -9.07
C ILE A 26 -6.84 -5.39 -8.94
N VAL A 27 -6.67 -6.43 -8.13
CA VAL A 27 -7.71 -7.39 -7.81
C VAL A 27 -7.96 -7.37 -6.32
N SER A 28 -9.20 -7.22 -5.89
CA SER A 28 -9.57 -7.37 -4.49
C SER A 28 -10.88 -8.15 -4.34
N ASP A 29 -10.97 -8.91 -3.26
CA ASP A 29 -12.22 -9.50 -2.76
C ASP A 29 -12.20 -9.27 -1.26
N ILE A 30 -12.94 -8.27 -0.80
CA ILE A 30 -13.02 -7.85 0.61
C ILE A 30 -14.44 -8.09 1.08
N HIS A 31 -14.58 -8.70 2.25
CA HIS A 31 -15.87 -8.92 2.88
C HIS A 31 -15.87 -8.36 4.30
N LEU A 32 -16.99 -7.71 4.63
CA LEU A 32 -17.35 -7.31 5.97
C LEU A 32 -18.65 -7.99 6.35
N ASN A 33 -18.57 -8.95 7.25
CA ASN A 33 -19.74 -9.65 7.76
C ASN A 33 -20.21 -9.01 9.05
N ASP A 34 -21.52 -9.03 9.28
CA ASP A 34 -22.14 -8.51 10.50
C ASP A 34 -21.85 -7.01 10.74
N LEU A 35 -22.18 -6.17 9.75
CA LEU A 35 -21.92 -4.71 9.73
C LEU A 35 -22.48 -3.98 10.97
N ALA A 36 -23.63 -4.42 11.47
CA ALA A 36 -24.30 -3.84 12.62
C ALA A 36 -23.64 -4.20 13.97
N LYS A 37 -22.80 -5.24 14.04
CA LYS A 37 -22.18 -5.67 15.30
C LYS A 37 -20.66 -5.82 15.13
N ASN A 38 -20.18 -7.04 14.89
CA ASN A 38 -18.77 -7.37 15.04
C ASN A 38 -17.91 -6.93 13.86
N ARG A 39 -18.50 -6.60 12.69
CA ARG A 39 -17.81 -6.11 11.49
C ARG A 39 -16.58 -6.96 11.14
N GLN A 40 -16.80 -8.27 11.01
CA GLN A 40 -15.75 -9.25 10.74
C GLN A 40 -15.17 -8.97 9.35
N LEU A 41 -13.86 -8.72 9.32
CA LEU A 41 -13.11 -8.37 8.12
C LEU A 41 -12.43 -9.62 7.58
N GLY A 42 -12.53 -9.81 6.27
CA GLY A 42 -11.63 -10.73 5.60
C GLY A 42 -11.53 -10.44 4.12
N GLY A 43 -10.67 -11.22 3.45
CA GLY A 43 -10.50 -11.11 2.01
C GLY A 43 -9.04 -11.01 1.58
N SER A 44 -8.84 -10.45 0.39
CA SER A 44 -7.51 -10.29 -0.19
C SER A 44 -7.39 -9.08 -1.12
N LEU A 45 -6.15 -8.64 -1.30
CA LEU A 45 -5.73 -7.65 -2.28
C LEU A 45 -4.53 -8.21 -3.03
N ALA A 46 -4.57 -8.15 -4.36
CA ALA A 46 -3.44 -8.40 -5.23
C ALA A 46 -3.23 -7.20 -6.15
N ILE A 47 -1.99 -6.70 -6.21
CA ILE A 47 -1.56 -5.69 -7.17
C ILE A 47 -0.50 -6.32 -8.05
N GLU A 48 -0.81 -6.40 -9.34
CA GLU A 48 0.04 -6.97 -10.36
C GLU A 48 0.70 -5.83 -11.16
N ARG A 49 1.88 -5.42 -10.70
CA ARG A 49 2.77 -4.46 -11.37
C ARG A 49 2.08 -3.14 -11.73
N LEU A 50 1.48 -2.50 -10.73
CA LEU A 50 0.86 -1.19 -10.94
C LEU A 50 1.93 -0.11 -11.10
N SER A 51 2.02 0.51 -12.27
CA SER A 51 2.91 1.63 -12.53
C SER A 51 2.39 2.88 -11.82
N LEU A 52 3.26 3.50 -11.01
CA LEU A 52 2.97 4.79 -10.37
C LEU A 52 2.91 5.96 -11.38
N SER A 53 3.39 5.76 -12.61
CA SER A 53 3.37 6.80 -13.65
C SER A 53 1.96 7.23 -14.05
N ILE A 54 0.93 6.46 -13.69
CA ILE A 54 -0.47 6.86 -13.89
C ILE A 54 -0.80 8.18 -13.18
N ALA A 55 -0.14 8.48 -12.07
CA ALA A 55 -0.38 9.73 -11.34
C ALA A 55 0.12 10.97 -12.09
N ASN A 56 1.02 10.82 -13.08
CA ASN A 56 1.67 11.95 -13.76
C ASN A 56 0.68 12.85 -14.51
N GLN A 57 -0.50 12.33 -14.91
CA GLN A 57 -1.54 13.15 -15.53
C GLN A 57 -2.17 14.17 -14.58
N LEU A 58 -1.97 13.99 -13.27
CA LEU A 58 -2.48 14.85 -12.20
C LEU A 58 -1.40 15.82 -11.68
N LEU A 59 -0.14 15.68 -12.14
CA LEU A 59 1.00 16.46 -11.64
C LEU A 59 1.24 17.72 -12.47
N THR A 60 1.92 18.70 -11.86
CA THR A 60 2.30 19.93 -12.56
C THR A 60 3.39 19.64 -13.58
N GLN A 61 3.46 20.44 -14.65
CA GLN A 61 4.55 20.34 -15.62
C GLN A 61 5.93 20.37 -14.94
N GLY A 62 6.79 19.42 -15.33
CA GLY A 62 8.13 19.23 -14.78
C GLY A 62 8.19 18.34 -13.53
N GLU A 63 7.03 17.93 -13.00
CA GLU A 63 6.93 16.92 -11.94
C GLU A 63 6.68 15.53 -12.52
N SER A 64 7.17 14.51 -11.83
CA SER A 64 6.96 13.12 -12.21
C SER A 64 7.13 12.17 -11.03
N VAL A 65 6.37 11.10 -11.06
CA VAL A 65 6.53 9.92 -10.21
C VAL A 65 6.58 8.69 -11.12
N ASN A 66 7.52 7.81 -10.85
CA ASN A 66 7.64 6.51 -11.48
C ASN A 66 7.96 5.46 -10.40
N GLY A 67 7.65 4.22 -10.73
CA GLY A 67 7.86 3.06 -9.86
C GLY A 67 6.79 2.01 -10.14
N GLU A 68 6.98 0.83 -9.61
CA GLU A 68 6.08 -0.30 -9.78
C GLU A 68 5.66 -0.84 -8.42
N VAL A 69 4.34 -0.94 -8.20
CA VAL A 69 3.76 -1.55 -7.01
C VAL A 69 3.41 -3.00 -7.30
N VAL A 70 3.82 -3.89 -6.38
CA VAL A 70 3.41 -5.29 -6.34
C VAL A 70 2.97 -5.61 -4.93
N SER A 71 1.82 -6.26 -4.77
CA SER A 71 1.33 -6.61 -3.44
C SER A 71 0.49 -7.87 -3.48
N LYS A 72 0.56 -8.65 -2.40
CA LYS A 72 -0.36 -9.74 -2.08
C LYS A 72 -0.66 -9.68 -0.60
N LEU A 73 -1.87 -9.26 -0.24
CA LEU A 73 -2.33 -9.16 1.14
C LEU A 73 -3.55 -10.05 1.36
N ARG A 74 -3.64 -10.59 2.57
CA ARG A 74 -4.83 -11.22 3.12
C ARG A 74 -5.29 -10.44 4.33
N PHE A 75 -6.60 -10.24 4.41
CA PHE A 75 -7.27 -9.57 5.51
C PHE A 75 -7.99 -10.59 6.38
N GLY A 76 -8.03 -10.33 7.69
CA GLY A 76 -8.73 -11.14 8.68
C GLY A 76 -9.08 -10.33 9.93
N GLY A 77 -9.69 -10.99 10.91
CA GLY A 77 -10.10 -10.36 12.17
C GLY A 77 -11.38 -9.54 11.99
N ASN A 78 -11.40 -8.34 12.59
CA ASN A 78 -12.51 -7.41 12.45
C ASN A 78 -12.01 -5.96 12.37
N LEU A 79 -12.91 -5.01 12.18
CA LEU A 79 -12.52 -3.60 12.04
C LEU A 79 -11.87 -2.99 13.30
N GLU A 80 -12.06 -3.55 14.49
CA GLU A 80 -11.40 -3.10 15.73
C GLU A 80 -10.00 -3.73 15.91
N LYS A 81 -9.84 -4.97 15.44
CA LYS A 81 -8.62 -5.78 15.54
C LYS A 81 -8.29 -6.39 14.17
N PRO A 82 -7.92 -5.57 13.18
CA PRO A 82 -7.67 -6.07 11.84
C PRO A 82 -6.34 -6.84 11.78
N LEU A 83 -6.37 -7.96 11.07
CA LEU A 83 -5.20 -8.81 10.81
C LEU A 83 -4.84 -8.70 9.33
N LEU A 84 -3.61 -8.30 9.03
CA LEU A 84 -3.07 -8.18 7.68
C LEU A 84 -1.86 -9.10 7.56
N ASN A 85 -1.83 -9.89 6.50
CA ASN A 85 -0.72 -10.80 6.22
C ASN A 85 -0.28 -10.70 4.78
N GLY A 86 1.03 -10.62 4.55
CA GLY A 86 1.63 -10.58 3.21
C GLY A 86 2.56 -9.39 3.02
N ASP A 87 2.75 -8.98 1.76
CA ASP A 87 3.71 -7.96 1.38
C ASP A 87 3.13 -6.89 0.47
N PHE A 88 3.73 -5.70 0.58
CA PHE A 88 3.48 -4.57 -0.30
C PHE A 88 4.83 -3.97 -0.67
N ASN A 89 5.18 -4.04 -1.95
CA ASN A 89 6.48 -3.66 -2.46
C ASN A 89 6.31 -2.55 -3.49
N ILE A 90 7.17 -1.53 -3.40
CA ILE A 90 7.33 -0.50 -4.42
C ILE A 90 8.76 -0.58 -4.92
N ARG A 91 8.94 -0.64 -6.23
CA ARG A 91 10.27 -0.82 -6.85
C ARG A 91 10.55 0.24 -7.90
N ASN A 92 11.84 0.47 -8.16
CA ASN A 92 12.32 1.41 -9.19
C ASN A 92 11.73 2.83 -9.02
N ILE A 93 11.62 3.29 -7.78
CA ILE A 93 11.03 4.57 -7.43
C ILE A 93 11.89 5.68 -8.01
N ARG A 94 11.28 6.57 -8.79
CA ARG A 94 11.92 7.79 -9.28
C ARG A 94 10.96 8.95 -9.18
N THR A 95 11.38 10.01 -8.51
CA THR A 95 10.52 11.17 -8.27
C THR A 95 11.22 12.47 -8.59
N LYS A 96 10.43 13.38 -9.14
CA LYS A 96 10.76 14.79 -9.27
C LYS A 96 9.52 15.55 -8.87
N LEU A 97 9.45 16.00 -7.63
CA LEU A 97 8.29 16.70 -7.09
C LEU A 97 8.77 18.01 -6.47
N LYS A 98 8.11 19.13 -6.78
CA LYS A 98 8.50 20.43 -6.24
C LYS A 98 8.27 20.52 -4.73
N SER A 99 7.36 19.71 -4.21
CA SER A 99 7.05 19.60 -2.78
C SER A 99 8.04 18.73 -1.99
N MET A 100 8.91 17.97 -2.66
CA MET A 100 9.91 17.14 -1.99
C MET A 100 11.24 17.90 -1.88
N PRO A 101 11.95 17.78 -0.73
CA PRO A 101 13.23 18.46 -0.54
C PRO A 101 14.35 17.90 -1.42
N VAL A 102 14.21 16.66 -1.90
CA VAL A 102 15.18 15.97 -2.77
C VAL A 102 14.45 15.11 -3.82
N ASN A 103 15.06 14.99 -5.00
CA ASN A 103 14.60 14.06 -6.02
C ASN A 103 15.13 12.65 -5.73
N ILE A 104 14.29 11.64 -5.94
CA ILE A 104 14.68 10.24 -5.84
C ILE A 104 15.10 9.77 -7.24
N THR A 105 16.35 9.30 -7.37
CA THR A 105 16.91 8.78 -8.62
C THR A 105 16.77 7.27 -8.76
N ASP A 106 16.68 6.55 -7.65
CA ASP A 106 16.24 5.16 -7.57
C ASP A 106 15.73 4.83 -6.17
N GLY A 107 14.96 3.76 -6.04
CA GLY A 107 14.58 3.28 -4.72
C GLY A 107 13.64 2.09 -4.72
N ASP A 108 13.70 1.36 -3.62
CA ASP A 108 12.84 0.22 -3.32
C ASP A 108 12.34 0.31 -1.88
N ILE A 109 11.07 -0.01 -1.68
CA ILE A 109 10.44 -0.10 -0.36
C ILE A 109 9.68 -1.42 -0.27
N VAL A 110 9.90 -2.15 0.81
CA VAL A 110 9.24 -3.42 1.14
C VAL A 110 8.56 -3.27 2.49
N LEU A 111 7.24 -3.42 2.48
CA LEU A 111 6.42 -3.58 3.68
C LEU A 111 6.05 -5.04 3.84
N ARG A 112 6.27 -5.60 5.03
CA ARG A 112 5.81 -6.96 5.39
C ARG A 112 4.83 -6.86 6.55
N PHE A 113 3.64 -7.42 6.36
CA PHE A 113 2.56 -7.45 7.33
C PHE A 113 2.49 -8.82 7.99
N ASN A 114 2.38 -8.83 9.31
CA ASN A 114 2.21 -10.01 10.13
C ASN A 114 1.15 -9.69 11.20
N ASP A 115 -0.07 -10.15 10.93
CA ASP A 115 -1.25 -9.88 11.75
C ASP A 115 -1.47 -8.40 12.04
N ASN A 116 -1.21 -7.96 13.27
CA ASN A 116 -1.43 -6.59 13.71
C ASN A 116 -0.16 -5.74 13.76
N ARG A 117 0.89 -6.16 13.04
CA ARG A 117 2.19 -5.49 12.97
C ARG A 117 2.72 -5.49 11.55
N SER A 118 3.62 -4.55 11.25
CA SER A 118 4.39 -4.57 10.02
C SER A 118 5.83 -4.12 10.22
N THR A 119 6.67 -4.47 9.26
CA THR A 119 8.03 -3.94 9.12
C THR A 119 8.18 -3.24 7.77
N LEU A 120 9.00 -2.20 7.75
CA LEU A 120 9.42 -1.50 6.54
C LEU A 120 10.93 -1.67 6.38
N GLN A 121 11.36 -1.99 5.16
CA GLN A 121 12.75 -1.89 4.72
C GLN A 121 12.77 -1.12 3.42
N GLY A 122 13.68 -0.17 3.27
CA GLY A 122 13.80 0.56 2.02
C GLY A 122 15.21 1.06 1.76
N LYS A 123 15.48 1.32 0.49
CA LYS A 123 16.67 1.99 0.01
C LYS A 123 16.22 3.11 -0.91
N ILE A 124 16.76 4.31 -0.71
CA ILE A 124 16.44 5.48 -1.51
C ILE A 124 17.75 6.10 -1.95
N GLU A 125 17.89 6.30 -3.24
CA GLU A 125 19.02 7.01 -3.84
C GLU A 125 18.56 8.40 -4.27
N THR A 126 19.36 9.39 -3.93
CA THR A 126 19.26 10.75 -4.47
C THR A 126 20.55 11.06 -5.21
N VAL A 127 20.59 12.22 -5.88
CA VAL A 127 21.81 12.66 -6.59
C VAL A 127 23.02 12.71 -5.64
N ASP A 128 22.79 13.03 -4.37
CA ASP A 128 23.87 13.36 -3.43
C ASP A 128 24.03 12.34 -2.29
N SER A 129 23.14 11.35 -2.14
CA SER A 129 23.16 10.44 -0.98
C SER A 129 22.41 9.12 -1.22
N HIS A 130 22.73 8.13 -0.38
CA HIS A 130 22.02 6.86 -0.29
C HIS A 130 21.44 6.74 1.13
N LEU A 131 20.14 6.51 1.21
CA LEU A 131 19.41 6.38 2.46
C LEU A 131 18.92 4.94 2.64
N ASN A 132 19.24 4.35 3.78
CA ASN A 132 18.60 3.10 4.24
C ASN A 132 17.45 3.44 5.17
N LEU A 133 16.29 2.88 4.88
CA LEU A 133 15.07 3.04 5.66
C LEU A 133 14.75 1.75 6.41
N THR A 134 14.45 1.87 7.70
CA THR A 134 13.87 0.78 8.49
C THR A 134 12.70 1.31 9.28
N GLY A 135 11.66 0.50 9.43
CA GLY A 135 10.51 0.92 10.21
C GLY A 135 9.69 -0.25 10.72
N ARG A 136 8.78 0.07 11.63
CA ARG A 136 7.84 -0.86 12.23
C ARG A 136 6.54 -0.15 12.54
N ALA A 137 5.44 -0.87 12.42
CA ALA A 137 4.12 -0.42 12.85
C ALA A 137 3.48 -1.49 13.72
N ASN A 138 2.66 -1.07 14.67
CA ASN A 138 1.87 -1.94 15.53
C ASN A 138 0.49 -1.32 15.75
N TRP A 139 -0.54 -2.02 15.31
CA TRP A 139 -1.95 -1.63 15.48
C TRP A 139 -2.73 -2.71 16.23
N ALA A 140 -2.08 -3.43 17.15
CA ALA A 140 -2.77 -4.36 18.05
C ALA A 140 -3.91 -3.69 18.83
N ASN A 141 -3.81 -2.38 19.04
CA ASN A 141 -4.90 -1.50 19.39
C ASN A 141 -5.03 -0.41 18.31
N ILE A 142 -6.13 -0.41 17.55
CA ILE A 142 -6.32 0.51 16.43
C ILE A 142 -6.48 1.97 16.88
N GLU A 143 -6.99 2.21 18.09
CA GLU A 143 -7.13 3.54 18.69
C GLU A 143 -5.78 4.10 19.18
N HIS A 144 -4.79 3.22 19.40
CA HIS A 144 -3.46 3.57 19.91
C HIS A 144 -2.36 2.89 19.11
N TRP A 145 -2.44 2.97 17.78
CA TRP A 145 -1.41 2.42 16.92
C TRP A 145 -0.10 3.21 17.04
N THR A 146 1.02 2.52 16.86
CA THR A 146 2.35 3.13 16.88
C THR A 146 3.09 2.87 15.59
N THR A 147 3.93 3.82 15.21
CA THR A 147 4.88 3.67 14.12
C THR A 147 6.22 4.24 14.50
N GLU A 148 7.26 3.64 13.93
CA GLU A 148 8.60 4.16 13.96
C GLU A 148 9.22 4.02 12.57
N LEU A 149 9.93 5.05 12.16
CA LEU A 149 10.67 5.09 10.91
C LEU A 149 12.05 5.70 11.20
N ASN A 150 13.09 5.00 10.79
CA ASN A 150 14.47 5.44 10.86
C ASN A 150 15.02 5.54 9.45
N ALA A 151 15.67 6.66 9.16
CA ALA A 151 16.40 6.89 7.92
C ALA A 151 17.86 7.14 8.27
N GLN A 152 18.77 6.37 7.68
CA GLN A 152 20.20 6.53 7.86
C GLN A 152 20.84 6.80 6.50
N ALA A 153 21.53 7.94 6.41
CA ALA A 153 22.41 8.22 5.28
C ALA A 153 23.73 7.47 5.47
N ASN A 154 24.22 6.88 4.39
CA ASN A 154 25.57 6.37 4.28
C ASN A 154 26.50 7.42 3.70
#